data_AF-U4UAC7-F1
#
_entry.id   AF-U4UAC7-F1
#
_cell.length_a   1.000
_cell.length_b   1.000
_cell.length_c   1.000
_cell.angle_alpha   90.00
_cell.angle_beta   90.00
_cell.angle_gamma   90.00
#
_symmetry.space_group_name_H-M   'P 1'
#
loop_
_entity.id
_entity.type
_entity.pdbx_description
1 polymer ?
#
loop_
_entity_poly.entity_id
_entity_poly.type
_entity_poly.pdbx_seq_one_letter_code
_entity_poly.pdbx_strand_id
1 'polypeptide(L)'
;MEHLDEEFILATAAVNCVERSYGVWKRRFPILSSGMRVNAELPKIIIVASTVLHNICNEEKDGDPPIELDFENVGADELPSSITDSNIYINNRMSSKIINNHFAHLL
;
A
#
# COMPACT_ATOMS: atom_id res chain seq x y z
N MET A 1 -34.32 -19.92 11.94
CA MET A 1 -33.66 -19.78 10.64
C MET A 1 -33.08 -18.38 10.55
N GLU A 2 -33.91 -17.33 10.71
CA GLU A 2 -33.47 -15.92 10.75
C GLU A 2 -32.30 -15.59 11.71
N HIS A 3 -32.28 -16.17 12.92
CA HIS A 3 -31.21 -15.87 13.90
C HIS A 3 -29.81 -16.37 13.47
N LEU A 4 -29.76 -17.45 12.68
CA LEU A 4 -28.50 -17.98 12.13
C LEU A 4 -28.01 -17.13 10.94
N ASP A 5 -28.94 -16.50 10.22
CA ASP A 5 -28.63 -15.64 9.07
C ASP A 5 -28.05 -14.29 9.54
N GLU A 6 -28.55 -13.73 10.66
CA GLU A 6 -28.00 -12.51 11.26
C GLU A 6 -26.57 -12.71 11.77
N GLU A 7 -26.31 -13.79 12.50
CA GLU A 7 -24.94 -14.13 12.96
C GLU A 7 -23.98 -14.34 11.78
N PHE A 8 -24.45 -14.99 10.71
CA PHE A 8 -23.66 -15.21 9.50
C PHE A 8 -23.32 -13.91 8.77
N ILE A 9 -24.28 -12.98 8.65
CA ILE A 9 -24.07 -11.66 8.06
C ILE A 9 -23.09 -10.83 8.90
N LEU A 10 -23.23 -10.85 10.22
CA LEU A 10 -22.34 -10.15 11.14
C LEU A 10 -20.90 -10.67 11.05
N ALA A 11 -20.72 -12.00 11.00
CA ALA A 11 -19.41 -12.61 10.83
C ALA A 11 -18.76 -12.21 9.50
N THR A 12 -19.52 -12.22 8.40
CA THR A 12 -19.06 -11.79 7.08
C THR A 12 -18.65 -10.31 7.07
N ALA A 13 -19.46 -9.44 7.68
CA ALA A 13 -19.16 -8.02 7.79
C ALA A 13 -17.89 -7.75 8.61
N ALA A 14 -17.68 -8.51 9.69
CA ALA A 14 -16.49 -8.40 10.53
C ALA A 14 -15.21 -8.75 9.75
N VAL A 15 -15.23 -9.83 8.95
CA VAL A 15 -14.09 -10.20 8.09
C VAL A 15 -13.78 -9.09 7.08
N ASN A 16 -14.80 -8.57 6.39
CA ASN A 16 -14.62 -7.50 5.41
C ASN A 16 -13.98 -6.23 6.02
N CYS A 17 -14.38 -5.88 7.24
CA CYS A 17 -13.81 -4.75 7.97
C CYS A 17 -12.33 -4.97 8.30
N VAL A 18 -12.01 -6.18 8.77
CA VAL A 18 -10.64 -6.57 9.13
C VAL A 18 -9.73 -6.61 7.90
N GLU A 19 -10.18 -7.22 6.80
CA GLU A 19 -9.43 -7.27 5.54
C GLU A 19 -9.15 -5.86 5.00
N ARG A 20 -10.14 -4.98 5.02
CA ARG A 20 -9.97 -3.58 4.61
C ARG A 20 -8.95 -2.85 5.49
N SER A 21 -9.02 -3.05 6.81
CA SER A 21 -8.10 -2.45 7.77
C SER A 21 -6.66 -2.90 7.53
N TYR A 22 -6.45 -4.21 7.30
CA TYR A 22 -5.14 -4.73 6.93
C TYR A 22 -4.64 -4.21 5.57
N GLY A 23 -5.55 -3.98 4.61
CA GLY A 23 -5.24 -3.37 3.33
C GLY A 23 -4.76 -1.92 3.46
N VAL A 24 -5.39 -1.12 4.33
CA VAL A 24 -4.95 0.24 4.65
C VAL A 24 -3.59 0.24 5.33
N TRP A 25 -3.41 -0.64 6.32
CA TRP A 25 -2.18 -0.71 7.10
C TRP A 25 -0.97 -1.12 6.26
N LYS A 26 -1.12 -2.11 5.37
CA LYS A 26 -0.06 -2.55 4.44
C LYS A 26 0.33 -1.47 3.42
N ARG A 27 -0.63 -0.68 2.92
CA ARG A 27 -0.34 0.45 2.01
C ARG A 27 0.37 1.60 2.72
N ARG A 28 0.03 1.85 3.99
CA ARG A 28 0.69 2.88 4.80
C ARG A 28 2.13 2.50 5.17
N PHE A 29 2.38 1.20 5.40
CA PHE A 29 3.70 0.68 5.76
C PHE A 29 4.09 -0.47 4.81
N PRO A 30 4.73 -0.17 3.65
CA PRO A 30 5.10 -1.17 2.64
C PRO A 30 6.00 -2.30 3.15
N ILE A 31 6.69 -2.10 4.27
CA ILE A 31 7.46 -3.17 4.93
C ILE A 31 6.59 -4.34 5.41
N LEU A 32 5.28 -4.13 5.58
CA LEU A 32 4.32 -5.17 5.98
C LEU A 32 3.76 -5.95 4.79
N SER A 33 3.81 -5.40 3.57
CA SER A 33 3.47 -6.13 2.34
C SER A 33 4.69 -6.83 1.75
N SER A 34 5.87 -6.21 1.86
CA SER A 34 7.13 -6.80 1.46
C SER A 34 7.58 -7.87 2.45
N GLY A 35 7.93 -9.06 1.98
CA GLY A 35 8.45 -10.12 2.86
C GLY A 35 9.70 -9.64 3.63
N MET A 36 9.60 -9.61 4.96
CA MET A 36 10.63 -9.04 5.83
C MET A 36 11.88 -9.93 5.90
N ARG A 37 13.03 -9.43 5.45
CA ARG A 37 14.33 -10.14 5.49
C ARG A 37 15.20 -9.67 6.66
N VAL A 38 14.64 -9.74 7.88
CA VAL A 38 15.31 -9.31 9.12
C VAL A 38 15.32 -10.44 10.15
N ASN A 39 16.19 -10.35 11.16
CA ASN A 39 16.27 -11.33 12.24
C ASN A 39 14.91 -11.52 12.92
N ALA A 40 14.57 -12.74 13.34
CA ALA A 40 13.22 -13.13 13.79
C ALA A 40 12.61 -12.30 14.94
N GLU A 41 13.40 -11.52 15.68
CA GLU A 41 12.91 -10.59 16.71
C GLU A 41 12.40 -9.26 16.14
N LEU A 42 13.04 -8.75 15.08
CA LEU A 42 12.71 -7.45 14.50
C LEU A 42 11.29 -7.36 13.89
N PRO A 43 10.72 -8.41 13.25
CA PRO A 43 9.37 -8.37 12.71
C PRO A 43 8.33 -8.00 13.76
N LYS A 44 8.45 -8.56 14.96
CA LYS A 44 7.52 -8.27 16.07
C LYS A 44 7.59 -6.79 16.46
N ILE A 45 8.80 -6.25 16.54
CA ILE A 45 9.02 -4.84 16.87
C ILE A 45 8.44 -3.93 15.79
N ILE A 46 8.67 -4.26 14.52
CA ILE A 46 8.19 -3.49 13.36
C ILE A 46 6.65 -3.52 13.30
N ILE A 47 6.04 -4.67 13.52
CA ILE A 47 4.58 -4.83 13.63
C ILE A 47 4.05 -3.91 14.74
N VAL A 48 4.58 -4.03 15.96
CA VAL A 48 4.11 -3.20 17.09
C VAL A 48 4.30 -1.70 16.83
N ALA A 49 5.47 -1.29 16.35
CA ALA A 49 5.77 0.11 16.06
C ALA A 49 4.85 0.69 14.98
N SER A 50 4.62 -0.06 13.89
CA SER A 50 3.72 0.35 12.82
C SER A 50 2.24 0.35 13.25
N THR A 51 1.81 -0.53 14.17
CA THR A 51 0.46 -0.45 14.75
C THR A 51 0.28 0.83 15.57
N VAL A 52 1.27 1.17 16.42
CA VAL A 52 1.22 2.39 17.23
C VAL A 52 1.14 3.63 16.33
N LEU A 53 1.99 3.71 15.30
CA LEU A 53 1.95 4.81 14.34
C LEU A 53 0.63 4.86 13.55
N HIS A 54 0.10 3.70 13.15
CA HIS A 54 -1.20 3.64 12.48
C HIS A 54 -2.33 4.20 13.35
N ASN A 55 -2.34 3.86 14.64
CA ASN A 55 -3.34 4.37 15.57
C ASN A 55 -3.25 5.89 15.74
N ILE A 56 -2.02 6.44 15.82
CA ILE A 56 -1.79 7.89 15.87
C ILE A 56 -2.31 8.56 14.59
N CYS A 57 -2.02 8.02 13.40
CA CYS A 57 -2.58 8.53 12.15
C CYS A 57 -4.12 8.54 12.16
N ASN A 58 -4.75 7.48 12.67
CA ASN A 58 -6.22 7.42 12.77
C ASN A 58 -6.78 8.46 13.73
N GLU A 59 -6.10 8.72 14.86
CA GLU A 59 -6.48 9.74 15.83
C GLU A 59 -6.37 11.16 15.25
N GLU A 60 -5.28 11.43 14.53
CA GLU A 60 -5.03 12.68 13.81
C GLU A 60 -5.92 12.86 12.56
N LYS A 61 -6.74 11.86 12.23
CA LYS A 61 -7.54 11.81 10.99
C LYS A 61 -6.68 12.00 9.74
N ASP A 62 -5.45 11.52 9.81
CA ASP A 62 -4.56 11.44 8.66
C ASP A 62 -5.17 10.47 7.66
N GLY A 63 -5.61 11.01 6.52
CA GLY A 63 -6.41 10.29 5.53
C GLY A 63 -5.77 8.98 5.10
N ASP A 64 -6.58 8.07 4.57
CA ASP A 64 -6.07 6.80 4.06
C ASP A 64 -4.98 7.05 3.00
N PRO A 65 -3.90 6.25 2.99
CA PRO A 65 -2.95 6.29 1.90
C PRO A 65 -3.70 6.08 0.58
N PRO A 66 -3.20 6.62 -0.54
CA PRO A 66 -3.80 6.37 -1.84
C PRO A 66 -3.88 4.87 -2.11
N ILE A 67 -4.92 4.45 -2.83
CA ILE A 67 -4.99 3.08 -3.33
C ILE A 67 -3.94 2.99 -4.43
N GLU A 68 -2.81 2.36 -4.11
CA GLU A 68 -1.89 1.90 -5.16
C GLU A 68 -2.67 0.88 -5.98
N LEU A 69 -2.89 1.20 -7.26
CA LEU A 69 -3.35 0.21 -8.22
C LEU A 69 -2.20 -0.79 -8.34
N ASP A 70 -2.40 -2.02 -7.85
CA ASP A 70 -1.48 -3.14 -8.07
C ASP A 70 -1.41 -3.45 -9.58
N PHE A 71 -0.60 -2.68 -10.31
CA PHE A 71 -0.29 -2.95 -11.72
C PHE A 71 0.52 -4.25 -11.88
N GLU A 72 1.01 -4.83 -10.78
CA GLU A 72 1.74 -6.11 -10.77
C GLU A 72 0.82 -7.33 -10.96
N ASN A 73 -0.51 -7.20 -10.81
CA ASN A 73 -1.47 -8.29 -11.03
C ASN A 73 -2.34 -8.13 -12.30
N VAL A 74 -2.18 -7.04 -13.05
CA VAL A 74 -2.78 -6.92 -14.37
C VAL A 74 -1.80 -7.57 -15.34
N GLY A 75 -2.15 -8.74 -15.87
CA GLY A 75 -1.40 -9.29 -17.01
C GLY A 75 -1.22 -8.19 -18.05
N ALA A 76 -0.02 -8.07 -18.61
CA ALA A 76 0.39 -6.95 -19.46
C ALA A 76 -0.55 -6.64 -20.65
N ASP A 77 -1.55 -7.49 -20.92
CA ASP A 77 -2.53 -7.38 -21.99
C ASP A 77 -3.78 -6.54 -21.68
N GLU A 78 -4.03 -6.09 -20.44
CA GLU A 78 -5.32 -5.43 -20.08
C GLU A 78 -5.26 -3.94 -19.72
N LEU A 79 -4.14 -3.23 -19.93
CA LEU A 79 -4.08 -1.77 -19.70
C LEU A 79 -4.47 -0.97 -20.96
N PRO A 80 -5.43 -0.02 -20.87
CA PRO A 80 -5.75 0.87 -21.98
C PRO A 80 -4.55 1.77 -22.31
N SER A 81 -4.03 1.64 -23.53
CA SER A 81 -2.80 2.25 -24.07
C SER A 81 -2.69 3.78 -23.92
N SER A 82 -3.79 4.48 -23.69
CA SER A 82 -3.80 5.95 -23.59
C SER A 82 -3.31 6.49 -22.22
N ILE A 83 -3.41 5.71 -21.14
CA ILE A 83 -3.01 6.14 -19.79
C ILE A 83 -1.53 5.85 -19.50
N THR A 84 -0.98 4.80 -20.11
CA THR A 84 0.41 4.36 -19.92
C THR A 84 1.41 5.37 -20.48
N ASP A 85 1.12 5.94 -21.65
CA ASP A 85 2.10 6.78 -22.35
C ASP A 85 2.36 8.10 -21.65
N SER A 86 1.31 8.74 -21.10
CA SER A 86 1.47 10.04 -20.44
C SER A 86 2.20 9.94 -19.10
N ASN A 87 1.86 8.97 -18.25
CA ASN A 87 2.45 8.85 -16.92
C ASN A 87 3.87 8.27 -16.94
N ILE A 88 4.18 7.35 -17.85
CA ILE A 88 5.54 6.84 -18.03
C ILE A 88 6.47 7.94 -18.57
N TYR A 89 6.01 8.74 -19.53
CA TYR A 89 6.84 9.82 -20.09
C TYR A 89 7.09 10.95 -19.08
N ILE A 90 6.09 11.28 -18.25
CA ILE A 90 6.23 12.32 -17.21
C ILE A 90 7.19 11.87 -16.10
N ASN A 91 7.05 10.63 -15.60
CA ASN A 91 7.91 10.11 -14.53
C ASN A 91 9.36 9.90 -15.00
N ASN A 92 9.57 9.38 -16.20
CA ASN A 92 10.92 9.23 -16.75
C ASN A 92 11.60 10.58 -16.99
N ARG A 93 10.86 11.61 -17.43
CA ARG A 93 11.43 12.95 -17.68
C ARG A 93 11.86 13.66 -16.40
N MET A 94 11.15 13.50 -15.29
CA MET A 94 11.52 14.10 -14.00
C MET A 94 12.69 13.36 -13.35
N SER A 95 12.67 12.02 -13.38
CA SER A 95 13.77 11.20 -12.84
C SER A 95 15.07 11.38 -13.62
N SER A 96 15.04 11.38 -14.96
CA SER A 96 16.25 11.62 -15.77
C SER A 96 16.81 13.03 -15.57
N LYS A 97 15.96 14.04 -15.37
CA LYS A 97 16.44 15.41 -15.05
C LYS A 97 17.17 15.47 -13.73
N ILE A 98 16.63 14.83 -12.68
CA ILE A 98 17.27 14.81 -11.35
C ILE A 98 18.60 14.07 -11.41
N ILE A 99 18.62 12.90 -12.06
CA ILE A 99 19.83 12.08 -12.25
C ILE A 99 20.88 12.89 -13.02
N ASN A 100 20.55 13.43 -14.19
CA ASN A 100 21.52 14.15 -15.02
C ASN A 100 22.04 15.42 -14.35
N ASN A 101 21.19 16.14 -13.59
CA ASN A 101 21.61 17.36 -12.90
C ASN A 101 22.52 17.05 -11.70
N HIS A 102 22.21 15.98 -10.95
CA HIS A 102 23.08 15.52 -9.86
C HIS A 102 24.47 15.12 -10.36
N PHE A 103 24.57 14.39 -11.47
CA PHE A 103 25.85 13.93 -12.00
C PHE A 103 26.61 14.99 -12.81
N ALA A 104 25.95 16.04 -13.32
CA ALA A 104 26.62 17.13 -14.02
C ALA A 104 27.55 17.96 -13.13
N HIS A 105 27.33 17.95 -11.81
CA HIS A 105 28.15 18.68 -10.85
C HIS A 105 29.32 17.84 -10.28
N LEU A 106 29.45 16.57 -10.69
CA LEU A 106 30.44 15.62 -10.20
C LEU A 106 31.57 15.31 -11.21
N LEU A 107 31.61 16.03 -12.33
CA LEU A 107 32.68 16.05 -13.33
C LEU A 107 33.22 17.48 -13.48
#